data_AF-A0A087P0D3-F1
#
_entry.id   AF-A0A087P0D3-F1
#
_cell.length_a   1.000
_cell.length_b   1.000
_cell.length_c   1.000
_cell.angle_alpha   90.00
_cell.angle_beta   90.00
_cell.angle_gamma   90.00
#
_symmetry.space_group_name_H-M   'P 1'
#
loop_
_entity.id
_entity.type
_entity.pdbx_description
1 polymer ?
#
loop_
_entity_poly.entity_id
_entity_poly.type
_entity_poly.pdbx_seq_one_letter_code
_entity_poly.pdbx_strand_id
1 'polypeptide(L)' 'MSWYCDVERELAHIRGAIGLLEQTHDAFTNRSPVSDPAYWRVKLDTLRTRFERNKVLEYQITELSARLDRIRDPNFRK' A
#
# COMPACT_ATOMS: atom_id res chain seq x y z
N MET A 1 18.85 -9.67 11.39
CA MET A 1 17.38 -9.58 11.30
C MET A 1 16.87 -10.64 10.34
N SER A 2 15.72 -11.25 10.61
CA SER A 2 15.08 -12.18 9.66
C SER A 2 14.44 -11.38 8.52
N TRP A 3 14.58 -11.86 7.28
CA TRP A 3 13.98 -11.24 6.10
C TRP A 3 12.46 -11.05 6.23
N TYR A 4 11.81 -11.92 7.00
CA TYR A 4 10.37 -11.84 7.26
C TYR A 4 10.01 -10.60 8.10
N CYS A 5 10.82 -10.26 9.12
CA CYS A 5 10.60 -9.08 9.95
C CYS A 5 10.79 -7.77 9.17
N ASP A 6 11.72 -7.76 8.21
CA ASP A 6 11.95 -6.59 7.36
C ASP A 6 10.74 -6.31 6.46
N VAL A 7 10.09 -7.37 5.97
CA VAL A 7 8.88 -7.28 5.14
C VAL A 7 7.68 -6.84 5.95
N GLU A 8 7.48 -7.39 7.15
CA GLU A 8 6.40 -6.94 8.05
C GLU A 8 6.55 -5.46 8.40
N ARG A 9 7.79 -5.00 8.63
CA ARG A 9 8.07 -3.58 8.86
C ARG A 9 7.75 -2.73 7.63
N GLU A 10 8.15 -3.17 6.44
CA GLU A 10 7.82 -2.47 5.19
C GLU A 10 6.30 -2.41 4.97
N LEU A 11 5.56 -3.50 5.20
CA LEU A 11 4.10 -3.53 5.12
C LEU A 11 3.44 -2.62 6.16
N ALA A 12 3.97 -2.55 7.38
CA ALA A 12 3.49 -1.62 8.40
C ALA A 12 3.67 -0.16 7.97
N HIS A 13 4.81 0.18 7.35
CA HIS A 13 5.06 1.51 6.79
C HIS A 13 4.10 1.83 5.64
N ILE A 14 3.90 0.90 4.69
CA ILE A 14 2.97 1.08 3.57
C ILE A 14 1.53 1.25 4.08
N ARG A 15 1.11 0.46 5.06
CA ARG A 15 -0.21 0.57 5.69
C ARG A 15 -0.42 1.96 6.33
N GLY A 16 0.60 2.48 7.02
CA GLY A 16 0.56 3.83 7.59
C GLY A 16 0.42 4.91 6.52
N ALA A 17 1.22 4.83 5.44
CA ALA A 17 1.14 5.77 4.34
C ALA A 17 -0.22 5.75 3.62
N ILE A 18 -0.76 4.57 3.35
CA ILE A 18 -2.12 4.43 2.78
C ILE A 18 -3.17 5.03 3.72
N GLY A 19 -3.07 4.78 5.02
CA GLY A 19 -3.99 5.38 6.00
C GLY A 19 -3.96 6.91 6.00
N LEU A 20 -2.79 7.51 5.79
CA LEU A 20 -2.67 8.96 5.60
C LEU A 20 -3.33 9.39 4.30
N LEU A 21 -3.06 8.71 3.18
CA LEU A 21 -3.67 9.01 1.87
C LEU A 21 -5.20 8.94 1.88
N GLU A 22 -5.77 7.97 2.60
CA GLU A 22 -7.23 7.84 2.77
C GLU A 22 -7.83 9.04 3.51
N GLN A 23 -7.11 9.60 4.50
CA GLN A 23 -7.56 10.73 5.30
C GLN A 23 -7.37 12.08 4.61
N THR A 24 -6.36 12.17 3.74
CA THR A 24 -5.87 13.43 3.18
C THR A 24 -6.05 13.50 1.67
N HIS A 25 -7.16 12.92 1.17
CA HIS A 25 -7.49 12.75 -0.26
C HIS A 25 -7.13 13.95 -1.15
N ASP A 26 -7.21 15.19 -0.64
CA ASP A 26 -6.82 16.44 -1.31
C ASP A 26 -5.64 17.23 -0.68
N ALA A 27 -5.14 16.84 0.50
CA ALA A 27 -4.19 17.65 1.28
C ALA A 27 -2.71 17.37 0.99
N PHE A 28 -2.38 16.27 0.30
CA PHE A 28 -1.02 16.06 -0.20
C PHE A 28 -0.76 16.84 -1.49
N THR A 29 -0.63 18.15 -1.37
CA THR A 29 -0.16 19.04 -2.46
C THR A 29 1.33 18.88 -2.76
N ASN A 30 2.05 18.12 -1.94
CA ASN A 30 3.47 17.86 -2.11
C ASN A 30 3.68 16.81 -3.21
N ARG A 31 4.49 17.13 -4.24
CA ARG A 31 4.87 16.22 -5.35
C ARG A 31 5.88 15.14 -4.91
N SER A 32 5.71 14.61 -3.71
CA SER A 32 6.59 13.55 -3.21
C SER A 32 6.10 12.19 -3.70
N PRO A 33 6.98 11.23 -4.04
CA PRO A 33 6.53 9.89 -4.43
C PRO A 33 5.64 9.22 -3.37
N VAL A 34 5.85 9.51 -2.08
CA VAL A 34 5.05 8.91 -0.98
C VAL A 34 3.61 9.43 -0.91
N SER A 35 3.29 10.53 -1.56
CA SER A 35 1.91 11.03 -1.67
C SER A 35 1.19 10.50 -2.92
N ASP A 36 1.88 9.81 -3.82
CA ASP A 36 1.27 9.23 -5.02
C ASP A 36 0.79 7.79 -4.73
N PRO A 37 -0.52 7.50 -4.82
CA PRO A 37 -1.04 6.14 -4.71
C PRO A 37 -0.40 5.15 -5.70
N ALA A 38 0.05 5.61 -6.88
CA ALA A 38 0.70 4.77 -7.88
C ALA A 38 2.07 4.27 -7.40
N TYR A 39 2.83 5.08 -6.66
CA TYR A 39 4.11 4.69 -6.07
C TYR A 39 3.94 3.50 -5.12
N TRP A 40 2.93 3.54 -4.24
CA TRP A 40 2.65 2.46 -3.31
C TRP A 40 2.15 1.20 -4.01
N ARG A 41 1.40 1.33 -5.11
CA ARG A 41 0.96 0.18 -5.90
C ARG A 41 2.14 -0.59 -6.51
N VAL A 42 3.14 0.13 -7.06
CA VAL A 42 4.36 -0.49 -7.60
C VAL A 42 5.14 -1.21 -6.51
N LYS A 43 5.25 -0.61 -5.31
CA LYS A 43 5.89 -1.26 -4.15
C LYS A 43 5.17 -2.53 -3.73
N LEU A 44 3.84 -2.50 -3.63
CA LEU A 44 3.05 -3.69 -3.26
C LEU A 44 3.17 -4.82 -4.29
N ASP A 45 3.20 -4.51 -5.59
CA ASP A 45 3.40 -5.52 -6.64
C ASP A 45 4.79 -6.17 -6.57
N THR A 46 5.81 -5.36 -6.25
CA THR A 46 7.18 -5.86 -6.01
C THR A 46 7.24 -6.80 -4.80
N LEU A 47 6.53 -6.47 -3.72
CA LEU A 47 6.42 -7.36 -2.55
C LEU A 47 5.64 -8.63 -2.89
N ARG A 48 4.57 -8.52 -3.69
CA ARG A 48 3.74 -9.65 -4.09
C ARG A 48 4.54 -10.71 -4.84
N THR A 49 5.31 -10.29 -5.85
CA THR A 49 6.14 -11.19 -6.65
C THR A 49 7.24 -11.85 -5.81
N ARG A 50 7.79 -11.12 -4.83
CA ARG A 50 8.82 -11.64 -3.93
C ARG A 50 8.29 -12.65 -2.89
N PHE A 51 7.02 -12.56 -2.50
CA PHE A 51 6.44 -13.31 -1.38
C PHE A 51 5.20 -14.12 -1.72
N GLU A 52 4.99 -14.49 -2.99
CA GLU A 52 3.83 -15.23 -3.50
C GLU A 52 3.48 -16.51 -2.69
N ARG A 53 4.46 -17.12 -2.02
CA ARG A 53 4.30 -18.37 -1.26
C ARG A 53 3.84 -18.16 0.18
N ASN A 54 3.88 -16.93 0.69
CA ASN A 54 3.45 -16.62 2.06
C ASN A 54 2.01 -16.08 2.04
N LYS A 55 1.06 -16.92 2.45
CA LYS A 55 -0.38 -16.60 2.43
C LYS A 55 -0.77 -15.42 3.32
N VAL A 56 -0.07 -15.19 4.43
CA VAL A 56 -0.34 -14.06 5.32
C VAL A 56 0.08 -12.75 4.66
N LEU A 57 1.27 -12.72 4.09
CA LEU A 57 1.78 -11.54 3.38
C LEU A 57 0.97 -11.27 2.11
N GLU A 58 0.62 -12.31 1.36
CA GLU A 58 -0.23 -12.20 0.17
C GLU A 58 -1.60 -11.56 0.49
N TYR A 59 -2.23 -11.99 1.60
CA TYR A 59 -3.49 -11.43 2.07
C TYR A 59 -3.34 -9.94 2.43
N GLN A 60 -2.30 -9.59 3.20
CA GLN A 60 -2.04 -8.20 3.59
C GLN A 60 -1.77 -7.30 2.37
N ILE A 61 -0.98 -7.78 1.41
CA ILE A 61 -0.68 -7.04 0.18
C ILE A 61 -1.94 -6.82 -0.65
N THR A 62 -2.81 -7.83 -0.74
CA THR A 62 -4.09 -7.75 -1.45
C THR A 62 -5.04 -6.75 -0.78
N GLU A 63 -5.14 -6.78 0.56
CA GLU A 63 -5.92 -5.82 1.35
C GLU A 63 -5.48 -4.37 1.09
N LEU A 64 -4.17 -4.12 1.15
CA LEU A 64 -3.60 -2.78 0.92
C LEU A 64 -3.78 -2.32 -0.54
N SER A 65 -3.70 -3.24 -1.51
CA SER A 65 -3.93 -2.93 -2.92
C SER A 65 -5.38 -2.51 -3.17
N ALA A 66 -6.34 -3.23 -2.58
CA ALA A 66 -7.76 -2.88 -2.67
C ALA A 66 -8.08 -1.52 -2.03
N ARG A 67 -7.39 -1.17 -0.94
CA ARG A 67 -7.50 0.16 -0.32
C ARG A 67 -7.01 1.27 -1.24
N LEU A 68 -5.85 1.08 -1.91
CA LEU A 68 -5.35 2.02 -2.90
C LEU A 68 -6.30 2.18 -4.10
N ASP A 69 -6.95 1.11 -4.56
CA ASP A 69 -7.92 1.19 -5.65
C ASP A 69 -9.11 2.08 -5.28
N ARG A 70 -9.61 1.99 -4.04
CA ARG A 70 -10.68 2.88 -3.53
C ARG A 70 -10.26 4.35 -3.43
N ILE A 71 -8.98 4.62 -3.23
CA ILE A 71 -8.45 6.01 -3.22
C ILE A 71 -8.45 6.57 -4.63
N ARG A 72 -8.09 5.78 -5.65
CA ARG A 72 -8.07 6.21 -7.06
C ARG A 72 -9.46 6.31 -7.69
N ASP A 73 -10.42 5.54 -7.20
CA ASP A 73 -11.81 5.58 -7.66
C ASP A 73 -12.75 6.17 -6.59
N PRO A 74 -12.94 7.50 -6.57
CA PRO A 74 -13.90 8.15 -5.67
C PRO A 74 -15.36 7.72 -5.94
N ASN A 75 -15.66 7.07 -7.07
CA ASN A 75 -16.99 6.54 -7.40
C ASN A 75 -17.23 5.11 -6.92
N PHE A 76 -16.25 4.42 -6.33
CA PHE A 76 -16.40 3.04 -5.81
C PHE A 76 -17.36 2.92 -4.59
N ARG A 77 -18.03 4.02 -4.21
CA ARG A 77 -19.03 4.08 -3.11
C ARG A 77 -20.48 4.26 -3.59
N LYS A 78 -20.79 4.03 -4.88
CA LYS A 78 -22.18 4.07 -5.37
C LYS A 78 -22.87 2.72 -5.35
#